data_AF-A0A9D4PS96-F1
#
_entry.id   AF-A0A9D4PS96-F1
#
_cell.length_a   1.000
_cell.length_b   1.000
_cell.length_c   1.000
_cell.angle_alpha   90.00
_cell.angle_beta   90.00
_cell.angle_gamma   90.00
#
_symmetry.space_group_name_H-M   'P 1'
#
loop_
_entity.id
_entity.type
_entity.pdbx_description
1 polymer ?
#
loop_
_entity_poly.entity_id
_entity_poly.type
_entity_poly.pdbx_seq_one_letter_code
_entity_poly.pdbx_strand_id
1 'polypeptide(L)'
;MSASTEGRCTSPACNRCGDPETLEHLLCACPGLAQERSRVTTAYRRLGLPASTLEHFLYPSRPHLPALRSLAEFLEETGIAAYR
;
A
#
# COMPACT_ATOMS: atom_id res chain seq x y z
N MET A 1 8.89 -14.22 0.90
CA MET A 1 9.10 -12.92 0.23
C MET A 1 9.14 -11.86 1.32
N SER A 2 10.33 -11.40 1.68
CA SER A 2 10.51 -10.40 2.73
C SER A 2 10.32 -9.02 2.11
N ALA A 3 9.18 -8.36 2.36
CA ALA A 3 8.96 -7.00 1.91
C ALA A 3 9.79 -6.05 2.78
N SER A 4 10.73 -5.32 2.18
CA SER A 4 11.54 -4.32 2.88
C SER A 4 10.66 -3.19 3.43
N THR A 5 10.72 -3.00 4.74
CA THR A 5 9.93 -2.04 5.55
C THR A 5 10.62 -0.68 5.75
N GLU A 6 11.79 -0.46 5.14
CA GLU A 6 12.65 0.68 5.42
C GLU A 6 12.23 1.92 4.60
N GLY A 7 12.04 3.04 5.31
CA GLY A 7 11.76 4.35 4.72
C GLY A 7 12.91 4.86 3.86
N ARG A 8 12.62 5.78 2.94
CA ARG A 8 13.56 6.29 1.92
C ARG A 8 14.63 7.26 2.47
N CYS A 9 14.68 7.56 3.77
CA CYS A 9 15.77 8.37 4.31
C CYS A 9 17.06 7.58 4.47
N THR A 10 18.15 8.20 4.07
CA THR A 10 19.54 7.82 4.35
C THR A 10 19.91 7.87 5.85
N SER A 11 18.91 8.01 6.73
CA SER A 11 18.99 8.09 8.18
C SER A 11 17.95 7.11 8.75
N PRO A 12 18.29 6.29 9.74
CA PRO A 12 17.36 5.34 10.35
C PRO A 12 16.24 6.04 11.14
N ALA A 13 16.34 7.35 11.37
CA ALA A 13 15.37 8.15 12.12
C ALA A 13 14.63 9.17 11.23
N CYS A 14 13.35 9.36 11.53
CA CYS A 14 12.46 10.31 10.90
C CYS A 14 12.89 11.74 11.22
N ASN A 15 13.14 12.54 10.18
CA ASN A 15 13.56 13.93 10.34
C ASN A 15 12.50 14.87 10.94
N ARG A 16 11.25 14.41 11.12
CA ARG A 16 10.15 15.21 11.67
C ARG A 16 9.96 15.04 13.17
N CYS A 17 10.26 13.87 13.71
CA CYS A 17 9.96 13.55 15.11
C CYS A 17 11.05 12.72 15.82
N GLY A 18 12.06 12.24 15.11
CA GLY A 18 13.19 11.50 15.70
C GLY A 18 12.95 10.00 15.90
N ASP A 19 11.72 9.52 15.75
CA ASP A 19 11.40 8.08 15.81
C ASP A 19 12.03 7.31 14.63
N PRO A 20 12.18 5.97 14.73
CA PRO A 20 12.62 5.15 13.61
C PRO A 20 11.79 5.38 12.34
N GLU A 21 12.46 5.64 11.22
CA GLU A 21 11.78 5.89 9.96
C GLU A 21 11.37 4.57 9.29
N THR A 22 10.10 4.23 9.44
CA THR A 22 9.46 3.14 8.70
C THR A 22 8.28 3.65 7.87
N LEU A 23 7.85 2.90 6.87
CA LEU A 23 6.64 3.23 6.12
C LEU A 23 5.41 3.30 7.03
N GLU A 24 5.29 2.36 7.99
CA GLU A 24 4.24 2.36 9.01
C GLU A 24 4.28 3.68 9.81
N HIS A 25 5.47 4.08 10.26
CA HIS A 25 5.64 5.32 10.99
C HIS A 25 5.18 6.53 10.15
N LEU A 26 5.70 6.68 8.92
CA LEU A 26 5.38 7.84 8.08
C LEU A 26 3.89 7.91 7.71
N LEU A 27 3.31 6.78 7.33
CA LEU A 27 1.95 6.70 6.78
C LEU A 27 0.85 6.53 7.84
N CYS A 28 1.18 6.08 9.05
CA CYS A 28 0.17 5.80 10.07
C CYS A 28 0.37 6.60 11.36
N ALA A 29 1.61 6.87 11.80
CA ALA A 29 1.87 7.30 13.18
C ALA A 29 2.56 8.68 13.35
N CYS A 30 3.43 9.10 12.41
CA CYS A 30 4.35 10.22 12.58
C CYS A 30 3.65 11.54 12.98
N PRO A 31 3.83 12.09 14.19
CA PRO A 31 3.09 13.29 14.59
C PRO A 31 3.39 14.50 13.69
N GLY A 32 4.61 14.61 13.18
CA GLY A 32 5.02 15.68 12.27
C GLY A 32 4.44 15.59 10.84
N LEU A 33 3.68 14.54 10.53
CA LEU A 33 2.95 14.36 9.26
C LEU A 33 1.42 14.25 9.47
N ALA A 34 0.91 14.59 10.65
CA ALA A 34 -0.49 14.40 10.99
C ALA A 34 -1.44 15.19 10.06
N GLN A 35 -1.06 16.42 9.68
CA GLN A 35 -1.87 17.23 8.77
C GLN A 35 -1.92 16.63 7.37
N GLU A 36 -0.77 16.19 6.85
CA GLU A 36 -0.64 15.55 5.55
C GLU A 36 -1.41 14.22 5.50
N ARG A 37 -1.29 13.39 6.55
CA ARG A 37 -2.08 12.15 6.67
C ARG A 37 -3.58 12.40 6.64
N SER A 38 -4.06 13.42 7.36
CA SER A 38 -5.48 13.78 7.36
C SER A 38 -6.01 14.08 5.94
N ARG A 39 -5.20 14.74 5.10
CA ARG A 39 -5.55 15.01 3.69
C ARG A 39 -5.68 13.72 2.90
N VAL A 40 -4.74 12.78 3.05
CA VAL A 40 -4.76 11.48 2.37
C VAL A 40 -5.94 10.62 2.84
N THR A 41 -6.15 10.50 4.14
CA THR A 41 -7.29 9.76 4.72
C THR A 41 -8.63 10.33 4.22
N THR A 42 -8.74 11.65 4.09
CA THR A 42 -9.93 12.29 3.52
C THR A 42 -10.15 11.91 2.05
N ALA A 43 -9.08 11.88 1.25
CA ALA A 43 -9.15 11.48 -0.15
C ALA A 43 -9.62 10.02 -0.31
N TYR A 44 -9.07 9.10 0.48
CA TYR A 44 -9.48 7.70 0.51
C TYR A 44 -10.95 7.53 0.90
N ARG A 45 -11.39 8.23 1.95
CA ARG A 45 -12.79 8.21 2.40
C ARG A 45 -13.76 8.65 1.30
N ARG A 46 -13.40 9.68 0.53
CA ARG A 46 -14.21 10.16 -0.61
C ARG A 46 -14.35 9.12 -1.73
N LEU A 47 -13.38 8.21 -1.86
CA LEU A 47 -13.38 7.11 -2.81
C LEU A 47 -14.00 5.82 -2.23
N GLY A 48 -14.51 5.85 -1.00
CA GLY A 48 -15.05 4.66 -0.32
C GLY A 48 -13.97 3.65 0.10
N LEU A 49 -12.70 4.08 0.17
CA LEU A 49 -11.57 3.22 0.49
C LEU A 49 -11.19 3.33 1.97
N PRO A 50 -10.77 2.23 2.61
CA PRO A 50 -10.24 2.25 3.97
C PRO A 50 -8.86 2.93 4.01
N ALA A 51 -8.50 3.58 5.13
CA ALA A 51 -7.26 4.37 5.24
C ALA A 51 -6.74 4.43 6.69
N SER A 52 -6.73 3.28 7.36
CA SER A 52 -6.37 3.17 8.78
C SER A 52 -5.13 2.34 9.07
N THR A 53 -4.61 1.61 8.10
CA THR A 53 -3.43 0.73 8.26
C THR A 53 -2.47 0.96 7.10
N LEU A 54 -1.22 0.53 7.25
CA LEU A 54 -0.24 0.62 6.18
C LEU A 54 -0.71 -0.10 4.91
N GLU A 55 -1.31 -1.28 5.05
CA GLU A 55 -1.83 -2.06 3.91
C GLU A 55 -2.92 -1.31 3.16
N HIS A 56 -3.78 -0.58 3.86
CA HIS A 56 -4.77 0.26 3.21
C HIS A 56 -4.11 1.31 2.32
N PHE A 57 -3.01 1.93 2.76
CA PHE A 57 -2.30 2.94 1.97
C PHE A 57 -1.43 2.37 0.86
N LEU A 58 -0.84 1.19 1.06
CA LEU A 58 0.00 0.53 0.06
C LEU A 58 -0.84 -0.19 -1.00
N TYR A 59 -2.02 -0.68 -0.63
CA TYR A 59 -2.93 -1.43 -1.48
C TYR A 59 -4.37 -0.87 -1.41
N PRO A 60 -4.59 0.41 -1.78
CA PRO A 60 -5.86 1.15 -1.65
C PRO A 60 -7.10 0.47 -2.22
N SER A 61 -6.91 -0.47 -3.13
CA SER A 61 -7.94 -1.32 -3.71
C SER A 61 -7.14 -2.40 -4.45
N ARG A 62 -7.74 -3.56 -4.76
CA ARG A 62 -7.17 -4.48 -5.76
C ARG A 62 -7.87 -4.21 -7.11
N PRO A 63 -7.57 -3.10 -7.82
CA PRO A 63 -8.18 -2.79 -9.12
C PRO A 63 -7.78 -3.81 -10.20
N HIS A 64 -6.81 -4.68 -9.90
CA HIS A 64 -6.40 -5.75 -10.78
C HIS A 64 -7.24 -7.01 -10.63
N LEU A 65 -8.19 -7.13 -9.70
CA LEU A 65 -9.00 -8.36 -9.62
C LEU A 65 -9.77 -8.66 -10.92
N PRO A 66 -10.41 -7.67 -11.59
CA PRO A 66 -11.01 -7.91 -12.89
C PRO A 66 -9.98 -8.29 -13.96
N ALA A 67 -8.82 -7.61 -14.02
CA ALA A 67 -7.78 -7.89 -15.01
C ALA A 67 -7.07 -9.24 -14.78
N LEU A 68 -6.83 -9.60 -13.52
CA LEU A 68 -6.28 -10.89 -13.10
C LEU A 68 -7.28 -12.02 -13.35
N ARG A 69 -8.59 -11.74 -13.21
CA ARG A 69 -9.65 -12.67 -13.60
C ARG A 69 -9.65 -12.89 -15.12
N SER A 70 -9.62 -11.83 -15.92
CA SER A 70 -9.54 -11.96 -17.38
C SER A 70 -8.26 -12.64 -17.85
N LEU A 71 -7.14 -12.43 -17.14
CA LEU A 71 -5.90 -13.17 -17.40
C LEU A 71 -6.04 -14.65 -17.05
N ALA A 72 -6.67 -15.00 -15.91
CA ALA A 72 -6.90 -16.39 -15.54
C ALA A 72 -7.82 -17.10 -16.55
N GLU A 73 -8.91 -16.45 -16.97
CA GLU A 73 -9.84 -16.95 -18.00
C GLU A 73 -9.09 -17.22 -19.32
N PHE A 74 -8.29 -16.27 -19.80
CA PHE A 74 -7.46 -16.47 -21.00
C PHE A 74 -6.51 -17.66 -20.88
N LEU A 75 -5.86 -17.85 -19.72
CA LEU A 75 -4.92 -18.94 -19.51
C LEU A 75 -5.60 -20.32 -19.45
N GLU A 76 -6.83 -20.40 -18.96
CA GLU A 76 -7.65 -21.61 -18.97
C GLU A 76 -8.13 -21.94 -20.40
N GLU A 77 -8.70 -20.96 -21.10
CA GLU A 77 -9.23 -21.15 -22.47
C GLU A 77 -8.15 -21.57 -23.48
N THR A 78 -6.94 -21.04 -23.31
CA THR A 78 -5.80 -21.36 -24.18
C THR A 78 -5.08 -22.66 -23.79
N GLY A 79 -5.46 -23.28 -22.65
CA GLY A 79 -4.82 -24.48 -22.13
C GLY A 79 -3.39 -24.27 -21.63
N ILE A 80 -2.91 -23.02 -21.57
CA ILE A 80 -1.56 -22.67 -21.11
C ILE A 80 -1.39 -23.02 -19.62
N ALA A 81 -2.47 -22.90 -18.83
CA ALA A 81 -2.47 -23.25 -17.41
C ALA A 81 -2.74 -24.74 -17.12
N ALA A 82 -3.06 -25.56 -18.13
CA ALA A 82 -3.27 -26.99 -17.93
C ALA A 82 -1.92 -27.71 -17.79
N TYR A 83 -1.55 -28.04 -16.55
CA TYR A 83 -0.36 -28.81 -16.22
C TYR A 83 -0.33 -30.13 -17.00
N ARG A 84 0.77 -30.39 -17.71
CA ARG A 84 1.17 -31.73 -18.16
C ARG A 84 2.37 -32.19 -17.36
#